data_AF-A0A349HE42-F1
#
_entry.id   AF-A0A349HE42-F1
#
_cell.length_a   1.000
_cell.length_b   1.000
_cell.length_c   1.000
_cell.angle_alpha   90.00
_cell.angle_beta   90.00
_cell.angle_gamma   90.00
#
_symmetry.space_group_name_H-M   'P 1'
#
loop_
_entity.id
_entity.type
_entity.pdbx_description
1 polymer ?
#
loop_
_entity_poly.entity_id
_entity_poly.type
_entity_poly.pdbx_seq_one_letter_code
_entity_poly.pdbx_strand_id
1 'polypeptide(L)' 'MNAVVREKSFTTDRDYQVADLGLAAWGRKEIAIAETEMPGLMATRKEYQAQQPLKGARIAGSLHMT' A
#
# COMPACT_ATOMS: atom_id res chain seq x y z
N MET A 1 22.02 -20.99 3.84
CA MET A 1 20.97 -20.33 4.64
C MET A 1 19.65 -20.59 3.93
N ASN A 2 18.91 -21.62 4.36
CA ASN A 2 17.66 -22.01 3.72
C ASN A 2 16.52 -21.32 4.46
N ALA A 3 15.86 -20.36 3.82
CA ALA A 3 14.61 -19.82 4.33
C ALA A 3 13.56 -20.94 4.26
N VAL A 4 13.13 -21.43 5.42
CA VAL A 4 12.02 -22.37 5.52
C VAL A 4 10.76 -21.62 5.14
N VAL A 5 10.19 -21.94 3.98
CA VAL A 5 8.87 -21.45 3.58
C VAL A 5 7.86 -22.08 4.54
N ARG A 6 7.34 -21.28 5.48
CA ARG A 6 6.21 -21.70 6.30
C ARG A 6 4.96 -21.61 5.44
N GLU A 7 4.40 -22.74 5.04
CA GLU A 7 3.08 -22.79 4.43
C GLU A 7 2.05 -22.24 5.43
N LYS A 8 1.63 -20.98 5.24
CA LYS A 8 0.42 -20.46 5.87
C LYS A 8 -0.70 -20.53 4.84
N SER A 9 -1.76 -21.24 5.19
CA SER A 9 -3.03 -21.22 4.44
C SER A 9 -3.53 -19.79 4.34
N PHE A 10 -3.61 -19.25 3.12
CA PHE A 10 -4.29 -17.99 2.84
C PHE A 10 -5.80 -18.20 3.04
N THR A 11 -6.28 -17.93 4.24
CA THR A 11 -7.73 -17.84 4.51
C THR A 11 -8.24 -16.52 3.96
N THR A 12 -9.45 -16.51 3.39
CA THR A 12 -10.15 -15.33 2.83
C THR A 12 -10.25 -14.11 3.76
N ASP A 13 -9.95 -14.25 5.05
CA ASP A 13 -10.04 -13.15 6.03
C ASP A 13 -8.82 -12.23 6.10
N ARG A 14 -7.63 -12.62 5.61
CA ARG A 14 -6.41 -11.79 5.69
C ARG A 14 -5.46 -12.00 4.52
N ASP A 15 -5.66 -11.22 3.46
CA ASP A 15 -4.81 -11.20 2.27
C ASP A 15 -3.61 -10.22 2.40
N TYR A 16 -2.83 -10.35 3.48
CA TYR A 16 -1.61 -9.58 3.68
C TYR A 16 -0.64 -10.29 4.65
N GLN A 17 0.66 -10.01 4.50
CA GLN A 17 1.70 -10.45 5.41
C GLN A 17 2.66 -9.29 5.70
N VAL A 18 2.60 -8.76 6.91
CA VAL A 18 3.42 -7.63 7.39
C VAL A 18 4.04 -7.96 8.74
N ALA A 19 5.09 -7.23 9.14
CA ALA A 19 5.82 -7.50 10.37
C ALA A 19 4.98 -7.23 11.65
N ASP A 20 4.32 -6.08 11.72
CA ASP A 20 3.52 -5.67 12.88
C ASP A 20 2.38 -4.73 12.47
N LEU A 21 1.13 -5.09 12.78
CA LEU A 21 -0.05 -4.26 12.53
C LEU A 21 -0.22 -3.15 13.58
N GLY A 22 0.39 -3.25 14.76
CA GLY A 22 0.33 -2.24 15.82
C GLY A 22 0.91 -0.89 15.39
N LEU A 23 1.78 -0.87 14.37
CA LEU A 23 2.40 0.32 13.81
C LEU A 23 1.49 1.12 12.85
N ALA A 24 0.30 0.61 12.51
CA ALA A 24 -0.57 1.22 11.51
C ALA A 24 -0.93 2.68 11.82
N ALA A 25 -1.20 3.00 13.09
CA ALA A 25 -1.54 4.37 13.49
C ALA A 25 -0.37 5.34 13.29
N TRP A 26 0.86 4.90 13.55
CA TRP A 26 2.05 5.70 13.32
C TRP A 26 2.33 5.85 11.82
N GLY A 27 2.27 4.76 11.06
CA GLY A 27 2.43 4.82 9.59
C GLY A 27 1.45 5.77 8.92
N ARG A 28 0.20 5.85 9.40
CA ARG A 28 -0.78 6.84 8.90
C ARG A 28 -0.39 8.29 9.18
N LYS A 29 0.31 8.58 10.27
CA LYS A 29 0.82 9.93 10.56
C LYS A 29 1.96 10.30 9.61
N GLU A 30 2.90 9.38 9.39
CA GLU A 30 4.01 9.58 8.46
C GLU A 30 3.50 9.76 7.01
N ILE A 31 2.52 8.96 6.57
CA ILE A 31 1.87 9.14 5.26
C ILE A 31 1.27 10.54 5.12
N ALA A 32 0.59 11.06 6.16
CA ALA A 32 0.00 12.39 6.11
C ALA A 32 1.06 13.50 5.96
N ILE A 33 2.23 13.33 6.57
CA ILE A 33 3.38 14.24 6.36
C ILE A 33 3.94 14.09 4.95
N ALA A 34 4.11 12.85 4.46
CA ALA A 34 4.61 12.60 3.11
C ALA A 34 3.70 13.20 2.02
N GLU A 35 2.37 13.18 2.21
CA GLU A 35 1.42 13.80 1.27
C GLU A 35 1.65 15.31 1.11
N THR A 36 2.14 16.03 2.14
CA THR A 36 2.47 17.47 2.02
C THR A 36 3.73 17.70 1.19
N GLU A 37 4.66 16.75 1.22
CA GLU A 37 5.93 16.80 0.48
C GLU A 37 5.83 16.17 -0.93
N MET A 38 4.67 15.65 -1.32
CA MET A 38 4.42 15.02 -2.62
C MET A 38 3.33 15.76 -3.44
N PRO A 39 3.49 17.07 -3.72
CA PRO A 39 2.44 17.88 -4.35
C PRO A 39 2.06 17.40 -5.75
N GLY A 40 3.01 16.85 -6.50
CA GLY A 40 2.73 16.27 -7.83
C GLY A 40 1.76 15.10 -7.77
N LEU A 41 1.99 14.16 -6.84
CA LEU A 41 1.11 13.00 -6.66
C LEU A 41 -0.30 13.43 -6.23
N MET A 42 -0.39 14.40 -5.31
CA MET A 42 -1.67 14.91 -4.82
C MET A 42 -2.44 15.68 -5.91
N ALA A 43 -1.72 16.44 -6.75
CA ALA A 43 -2.31 17.11 -7.92
C ALA A 43 -2.86 16.09 -8.93
N THR A 44 -2.08 15.07 -9.29
CA THR A 44 -2.53 13.98 -10.19
C THR A 44 -3.76 13.27 -9.64
N ARG A 45 -3.78 12.96 -8.33
CA ARG A 45 -4.96 12.35 -7.69
C ARG A 45 -6.20 13.22 -7.84
N LYS A 46 -6.08 14.53 -7.60
CA LYS A 46 -7.18 15.50 -7.71
C LYS A 46 -7.69 15.61 -9.15
N GLU A 47 -6.80 15.71 -10.13
CA GLU A 47 -7.13 15.87 -11.55
C GLU A 47 -7.95 14.70 -12.10
N TYR A 48 -7.54 13.47 -11.79
CA TYR A 48 -8.13 12.26 -12.37
C TYR A 48 -9.20 11.58 -11.50
N GLN A 49 -9.49 12.11 -10.30
CA GLN A 49 -10.44 11.50 -9.37
C GLN A 49 -11.82 11.29 -10.00
N ALA A 50 -12.36 12.25 -10.75
CA ALA A 50 -13.68 12.12 -11.35
C ALA A 50 -13.70 11.11 -12.52
N GLN A 51 -12.59 11.03 -13.27
CA GLN A 51 -12.48 10.19 -14.46
C GLN A 51 -12.29 8.71 -14.13
N GLN A 52 -11.74 8.39 -12.94
CA GLN A 52 -11.45 7.03 -12.50
C GLN A 52 -10.74 6.20 -13.60
N PRO A 53 -9.62 6.68 -14.18
CA PRO A 53 -9.02 6.07 -15.38
C PRO A 53 -8.50 4.65 -15.15
N LEU A 54 -8.28 4.25 -13.90
CA LEU A 54 -7.81 2.92 -13.52
C LEU A 54 -8.94 1.97 -13.09
N LYS A 55 -10.22 2.33 -13.32
CA LYS A 55 -11.36 1.49 -12.94
C LYS A 55 -11.27 0.11 -13.58
N GLY A 56 -11.19 -0.92 -12.75
CA GLY A 56 -11.09 -2.33 -13.17
C GLY A 56 -9.68 -2.82 -13.47
N ALA A 57 -8.66 -1.97 -13.37
CA ALA A 57 -7.27 -2.37 -13.54
C ALA A 57 -6.84 -3.30 -12.38
N ARG A 58 -6.09 -4.37 -12.70
CA ARG A 58 -5.43 -5.25 -11.72
C ARG A 58 -3.95 -4.93 -11.71
N ILE A 59 -3.50 -4.25 -10.65
CA ILE A 59 -2.14 -3.70 -10.57
C ILE A 59 -1.37 -4.46 -9.50
N ALA A 60 -0.22 -5.03 -9.87
CA ALA A 60 0.75 -5.62 -8.95
C ALA A 60 2.00 -4.73 -8.89
N GLY A 61 2.54 -4.52 -7.69
CA GLY A 61 3.72 -3.69 -7.46
C GLY A 61 4.81 -4.48 -6.74
N SER A 62 6.05 -4.37 -7.23
CA SER A 62 7.26 -4.88 -6.57
C SER A 62 8.26 -3.74 -6.47
N LEU A 63 8.08 -2.93 -5.43
CA LEU A 63 8.87 -1.74 -5.12
C LEU A 63 9.17 -1.74 -3.62
N HIS A 64 10.06 -0.85 -3.20
CA HIS A 64 10.26 -0.61 -1.77
C HIS A 64 8.92 -0.16 -1.15
N MET A 65 8.48 -0.85 -0.10
CA MET A 65 7.24 -0.53 0.62
C MET A 65 7.55 0.49 1.72
N THR A 66 7.92 1.70 1.29
CA THR A 66 8.28 2.84 2.15
C THR A 66 7.06 3.52 2.73
#